data_AF-A0A954RZG9-F1
#
_entry.id   AF-A0A954RZG9-F1
#
_cell.length_a   1.000
_cell.length_b   1.000
_cell.length_c   1.000
_cell.angle_alpha   90.00
_cell.angle_beta   90.00
_cell.angle_gamma   90.00
#
_symmetry.space_group_name_H-M   'P 1'
#
loop_
_entity.id
_entity.type
_entity.pdbx_description
1 polymer ?
#
loop_
_entity_poly.entity_id
_entity_poly.type
_entity_poly.pdbx_seq_one_letter_code
_entity_poly.pdbx_strand_id
1 'polypeptide(L)' 'AIAWIQQQGKGRVFYSSLGHREEIFRNPLVMQFYLDGIQYACGDMEADATPSAKR' A
#
# COMPACT_ATOMS: atom_id res chain seq x y z
N ALA A 1 -0.54 -11.83 -3.59
CA ALA A 1 -0.47 -10.45 -4.11
C ALA A 1 0.90 -9.87 -3.76
N ILE A 2 1.46 -8.99 -4.60
CA ILE A 2 2.76 -8.32 -4.36
C ILE A 2 2.60 -7.12 -3.42
N ALA A 3 1.44 -6.47 -3.47
CA ALA A 3 1.03 -5.46 -2.53
C ALA A 3 -0.49 -5.46 -2.36
N TRP A 4 -0.98 -4.92 -1.24
CA TRP A 4 -2.40 -4.81 -0.96
C TRP A 4 -2.65 -3.79 0.15
N ILE A 5 -3.91 -3.36 0.22
CA ILE A 5 -4.47 -2.59 1.32
C ILE A 5 -5.61 -3.36 1.96
N GLN A 6 -5.84 -3.15 3.25
CA GLN A 6 -6.93 -3.75 3.99
C GLN A 6 -7.41 -2.79 5.09
N GLN A 7 -8.68 -2.88 5.46
CA GLN A 7 -9.18 -2.32 6.71
C GLN A 7 -9.22 -3.41 7.78
N GLN A 8 -8.68 -3.13 8.96
CA GLN A 8 -8.81 -4.01 10.12
C GLN A 8 -9.36 -3.29 11.33
N GLY A 9 -10.59 -3.63 11.71
CA GLY A 9 -11.37 -2.86 12.68
C GLY A 9 -11.49 -1.41 12.22
N LYS A 10 -10.97 -0.48 13.01
CA LYS A 10 -10.89 0.96 12.67
C LYS A 10 -9.55 1.36 12.05
N GLY A 11 -8.61 0.42 11.94
CA GLY A 11 -7.27 0.65 11.39
C GLY A 11 -7.19 0.38 9.88
N ARG A 12 -6.16 0.92 9.25
CA ARG A 12 -5.81 0.72 7.84
C ARG A 12 -4.43 0.08 7.75
N VAL A 13 -4.30 -0.92 6.89
CA VAL A 13 -3.06 -1.66 6.66
C VAL A 13 -2.66 -1.51 5.20
N PHE A 14 -1.41 -1.14 4.98
CA PHE A 14 -0.74 -1.22 3.69
C PHE A 14 0.41 -2.23 3.78
N TYR A 15 0.49 -3.11 2.79
CA TYR A 15 1.55 -4.12 2.67
C TYR A 15 2.16 -4.08 1.26
N SER A 16 3.48 -4.25 1.20
CA SER A 16 4.22 -4.46 -0.05
C SER A 16 5.40 -5.40 0.19
N SER A 17 5.61 -6.33 -0.74
CA SER A 17 6.79 -7.21 -0.74
C SER A 17 7.96 -6.68 -1.57
N LEU A 18 7.83 -5.48 -2.16
CA LEU A 18 8.94 -4.80 -2.84
C LEU A 18 9.96 -4.30 -1.81
N GLY A 19 11.25 -4.32 -2.15
CA GLY A 19 12.31 -3.73 -1.31
C GLY A 19 13.60 -4.57 -1.16
N HIS A 20 13.65 -5.79 -1.70
CA HIS A 20 14.85 -6.63 -1.60
C HIS A 20 16.08 -6.04 -2.34
N ARG A 21 15.86 -5.32 -3.45
CA ARG A 21 16.93 -4.66 -4.22
C ARG A 21 16.98 -3.17 -3.88
N GLU A 22 18.18 -2.64 -3.67
CA GLU A 22 18.39 -1.22 -3.32
C GLU A 22 17.82 -0.26 -4.37
N GLU A 23 17.96 -0.59 -5.66
CA GLU A 23 17.49 0.22 -6.79
C GLU A 23 15.97 0.52 -6.72
N ILE A 24 15.20 -0.31 -6.03
CA ILE A 24 13.76 -0.10 -5.81
C ILE A 24 13.54 1.24 -5.12
N PHE A 25 14.40 1.61 -4.17
CA PHE A 25 14.30 2.86 -3.42
C PHE A 25 14.74 4.10 -4.21
N ARG A 26 15.25 3.92 -5.43
CA ARG A 26 15.60 5.01 -6.35
C ARG A 26 14.62 5.14 -7.51
N ASN A 27 13.67 4.20 -7.65
CA ASN A 27 12.65 4.28 -8.67
C ASN A 27 11.52 5.23 -8.20
N PRO A 28 11.31 6.38 -8.87
CA PRO A 28 10.33 7.37 -8.44
C PRO A 28 8.90 6.83 -8.44
N LEU A 29 8.55 5.91 -9.35
CA LEU A 29 7.23 5.28 -9.38
C LEU A 29 6.99 4.42 -8.13
N VAL A 30 8.03 3.71 -7.69
CA VAL A 30 7.91 2.87 -6.48
C VAL A 30 7.89 3.74 -5.22
N MET A 31 8.61 4.86 -5.21
CA MET A 31 8.55 5.81 -4.09
C MET A 31 7.18 6.46 -3.96
N GLN A 32 6.56 6.85 -5.08
CA GLN A 32 5.19 7.34 -5.06
C GLN A 32 4.22 6.28 -4.56
N PHE A 33 4.35 5.03 -5.04
CA PHE A 33 3.53 3.93 -4.58
C PHE A 33 3.63 3.67 -3.06
N TYR A 34 4.83 3.74 -2.47
CA TYR A 34 4.96 3.65 -1.02
C TYR A 34 4.34 4.84 -0.30
N LEU A 35 4.51 6.06 -0.82
CA LEU A 35 3.90 7.26 -0.25
C LEU A 35 2.37 7.13 -0.22
N ASP A 36 1.76 6.73 -1.33
CA ASP A 36 0.31 6.53 -1.44
C ASP A 36 -0.18 5.48 -0.43
N GLY A 37 0.55 4.36 -0.30
CA GLY A 37 0.24 3.31 0.67
C GLY A 37 0.38 3.77 2.12
N ILE A 38 1.40 4.57 2.44
CA ILE A 38 1.59 5.18 3.76
C ILE A 38 0.46 6.18 4.05
N GLN A 39 0.12 7.05 3.10
CA GLN A 39 -0.98 8.00 3.24
C GLN A 39 -2.32 7.29 3.46
N TYR A 40 -2.58 6.19 2.75
CA TYR A 40 -3.74 5.35 3.04
C TYR A 40 -3.71 4.81 4.48
N ALA A 41 -2.58 4.25 4.93
CA ALA A 41 -2.47 3.72 6.29
C ALA A 41 -2.70 4.80 7.36
N CYS A 42 -2.21 6.02 7.13
CA CYS A 42 -2.44 7.20 7.98
C CYS A 42 -3.86 7.74 7.88
N GLY A 43 -4.53 7.52 6.75
CA GLY A 43 -5.87 8.04 6.49
C GLY A 43 -5.93 9.34 5.72
N ASP A 44 -4.81 9.77 5.17
CA ASP A 44 -4.70 10.98 4.37
C ASP A 44 -5.19 10.77 2.93
N MET A 45 -5.42 9.52 2.54
CA MET A 45 -5.89 9.14 1.20
C MET A 45 -7.01 8.09 1.28
N GLU A 46 -8.09 8.31 0.52
CA GLU A 46 -9.17 7.33 0.34
C GLU A 46 -8.78 6.27 -0.70
N ALA A 47 -9.17 5.02 -0.45
CA ALA A 47 -9.01 3.92 -1.40
C ALA A 47 -10.05 2.82 -1.18
N ASP A 48 -10.44 2.12 -2.26
CA ASP A 48 -11.31 0.95 -2.20
C ASP A 48 -10.53 -0.25 -1.63
N ALA A 49 -10.75 -0.52 -0.35
CA ALA A 49 -10.15 -1.64 0.37
C ALA A 49 -11.08 -2.89 0.41
N THR A 50 -12.06 -3.00 -0.50
CA THR A 50 -12.91 -4.18 -0.61
C THR A 50 -12.04 -5.41 -0.92
N PRO A 51 -12.09 -6.49 -0.11
CA PRO A 51 -11.29 -7.68 -0.36
C PRO A 51 -11.55 -8.24 -1.76
N SER A 52 -10.48 -8.59 -2.49
CA SER A 52 -10.60 -9.08 -3.87
C SER A 52 -11.48 -10.33 -4.02
N ALA A 53 -11.55 -11.17 -2.98
CA ALA A 53 -12.42 -12.34 -2.94
C ALA A 53 -13.92 -12.01 -2.86
N LYS A 54 -14.27 -10.74 -2.60
CA LYS A 54 -15.65 -10.23 -2.51
C LYS A 54 -16.01 -9.29 -3.66
N ARG A 55 -15.12 -9.14 -4.63
CA ARG A 55 -15.31 -8.30 -5.80
C ARG A 55 -15.86 -9.11 -6.96
#